data_AF-U6DDA9-F1
#
_entry.id   AF-U6DDA9-F1
#
_cell.length_a   1.000
_cell.length_b   1.000
_cell.length_c   1.000
_cell.angle_alpha   90.00
_cell.angle_beta   90.00
_cell.angle_gamma   90.00
#
_symmetry.space_group_name_H-M   'P 1'
#
loop_
_entity.id
_entity.type
_entity.pdbx_description
1 polymer ?
#
loop_
_entity_poly.entity_id
_entity_poly.type
_entity_poly.pdbx_seq_one_letter_code
_entity_poly.pdbx_strand_id
1 'polypeptide(L)' 'APAGSAFGAEFSSEACRELGFSSNLLCSSCDLLGQFNLLQLDPDCRGCCQEEAQFETKKLYAGAILEVCG' A
#
# COMPACT_ATOMS: atom_id res chain seq x y z
N ALA A 1 7.58 -5.95 20.69
CA ALA A 1 7.80 -5.65 19.26
C ALA A 1 7.34 -4.21 19.01
N PRO A 2 8.23 -3.26 18.74
CA PRO A 2 7.81 -1.97 18.19
C PRO A 2 7.97 -2.02 16.66
N ALA A 3 6.85 -1.87 15.96
CA ALA A 3 6.80 -1.65 14.53
C ALA A 3 7.50 -0.32 14.21
N GLY A 4 8.32 -0.34 13.16
CA GLY A 4 9.22 0.74 12.81
C GLY A 4 8.47 1.99 12.34
N SER A 5 8.83 3.11 12.95
CA SER A 5 8.46 4.44 12.51
C SER A 5 9.37 4.90 11.38
N ALA A 6 8.79 5.31 10.26
CA ALA A 6 9.51 5.87 9.13
C ALA A 6 8.89 7.22 8.72
N PHE A 7 9.41 8.30 9.34
CA PHE A 7 9.52 9.66 8.79
C PHE A 7 8.39 10.19 7.87
N GLY A 8 7.19 10.35 8.43
CA GLY A 8 6.15 11.23 7.88
C GLY A 8 4.99 11.29 8.85
N ALA A 9 4.91 12.36 9.66
CA ALA A 9 3.89 12.60 10.71
C ALA A 9 3.00 11.38 11.01
N GLU A 10 3.55 10.38 11.71
CA GLU A 10 2.86 9.10 11.87
C GLU A 10 1.64 9.30 12.75
N PHE A 11 0.46 9.33 12.12
CA PHE A 11 -0.78 9.19 12.86
C PHE A 11 -0.73 7.84 13.58
N SER A 12 -1.12 7.82 14.87
CA SER A 12 -1.29 6.55 15.58
C SER A 12 -2.26 5.68 14.79
N SER A 13 -2.05 4.36 14.81
CA SER A 13 -2.97 3.38 14.18
C SER A 13 -4.44 3.58 14.56
N GLU A 14 -4.68 4.21 15.71
CA GLU A 14 -5.98 4.61 16.25
C GLU A 14 -6.58 5.79 15.47
N ALA A 15 -5.78 6.83 15.22
CA ALA A 15 -6.21 8.04 14.52
C ALA A 15 -6.51 7.76 13.05
N CYS A 16 -5.72 6.90 12.39
CA CYS A 16 -6.02 6.44 11.04
C CYS A 16 -7.37 5.72 10.97
N ARG A 17 -7.70 4.90 11.97
CA ARG A 17 -9.01 4.21 12.04
C ARG A 17 -10.18 5.17 12.24
N GLU A 18 -10.00 6.20 13.05
CA GLU A 18 -11.01 7.27 13.23
C GLU A 18 -11.25 8.04 11.91
N LEU A 19 -10.21 8.23 11.10
CA LEU A 19 -10.29 8.82 9.76
C LEU A 19 -10.85 7.86 8.69
N GLY A 20 -11.08 6.58 9.04
CA GLY A 20 -11.57 5.55 8.13
C GLY A 20 -10.48 4.84 7.32
N PHE A 21 -9.22 5.09 7.61
CA PHE A 21 -8.07 4.41 7.01
C PHE A 21 -7.70 3.13 7.75
N SER A 22 -7.27 2.12 6.99
CA SER A 22 -6.72 0.89 7.55
C SER A 22 -5.30 1.13 8.06
N SER A 23 -4.92 0.49 9.15
CA SER A 23 -3.54 0.52 9.68
C SER A 23 -2.52 -0.20 8.79
N ASN A 24 -2.96 -0.84 7.69
CA ASN A 24 -2.10 -1.45 6.66
C ASN A 24 -2.30 -0.76 5.30
N LEU A 25 -2.70 0.51 5.30
CA LEU A 25 -2.92 1.27 4.07
C LEU A 25 -1.59 1.40 3.30
N LEU A 26 -1.61 1.19 1.99
CA LEU A 26 -0.44 1.34 1.12
C LEU A 26 -0.47 2.71 0.44
N CYS A 27 0.67 3.38 0.30
CA CYS A 27 0.70 4.74 -0.23
C CYS A 27 0.18 4.88 -1.67
N SER A 28 0.31 3.86 -2.54
CA SER A 28 -0.33 3.84 -3.87
C SER A 28 -1.87 3.89 -3.82
N SER A 29 -2.49 3.54 -2.68
CA SER A 29 -3.93 3.71 -2.49
C SER A 29 -4.33 5.18 -2.41
N CYS A 30 -3.43 6.05 -1.92
CA CYS A 30 -3.65 7.48 -1.85
C CYS A 30 -3.70 8.11 -3.26
N ASP A 31 -2.88 7.63 -4.20
CA ASP A 31 -2.93 8.11 -5.59
C ASP A 31 -4.24 7.71 -6.29
N LEU A 32 -4.88 6.61 -5.87
CA LEU A 32 -6.21 6.22 -6.34
C LEU A 32 -7.33 7.14 -5.82
N LEU A 33 -7.20 7.76 -4.65
CA LEU A 33 -8.22 8.66 -4.08
C LEU A 33 -8.56 9.82 -5.03
N GLY A 34 -7.58 10.30 -5.81
CA GLY A 34 -7.79 11.33 -6.82
C GLY A 34 -8.82 10.94 -7.88
N GLN A 35 -8.92 9.65 -8.24
CA GLN A 35 -9.91 9.16 -9.20
C GLN A 35 -11.36 9.20 -8.66
N PHE A 36 -11.51 9.14 -7.34
CA PHE A 36 -12.79 9.22 -6.65
C PHE A 36 -13.14 10.63 -6.19
N ASN A 37 -12.36 11.63 -6.61
CA ASN A 37 -12.50 13.03 -6.19
C ASN A 37 -12.32 13.20 -4.65
N LEU A 38 -11.51 12.33 -4.03
CA LEU A 38 -11.20 12.30 -2.59
C LEU A 38 -9.83 12.93 -2.27
N LEU A 39 -9.34 13.84 -3.13
CA LEU A 39 -8.05 14.52 -2.96
C LEU A 39 -7.90 15.27 -1.63
N GLN A 40 -9.01 15.68 -1.00
CA GLN A 40 -8.97 16.35 0.31
C GLN A 40 -8.44 15.43 1.42
N LEU A 41 -8.54 14.11 1.22
CA LEU A 41 -8.07 13.08 2.16
C LEU A 41 -6.66 12.58 1.82
N ASP A 42 -6.04 13.05 0.73
CA ASP A 42 -4.65 12.74 0.35
C ASP A 42 -3.63 13.07 1.46
N PRO A 43 -3.66 14.24 2.12
CA PRO A 43 -2.70 14.55 3.19
C PRO A 43 -2.86 13.61 4.41
N ASP A 44 -4.10 13.27 4.77
CA ASP A 44 -4.40 12.34 5.86
C ASP A 44 -4.00 10.90 5.48
N CYS A 45 -4.26 10.51 4.22
CA CYS A 45 -3.88 9.22 3.66
C CYS A 45 -2.37 9.02 3.70
N ARG A 46 -1.59 10.04 3.29
CA ARG A 46 -0.12 10.00 3.30
C ARG A 46 0.47 9.98 4.70
N GLY A 47 -0.23 10.50 5.71
CA GLY A 47 0.16 10.38 7.12
C GLY A 47 -0.16 9.01 7.75
N CYS A 48 -0.99 8.20 7.08
CA CYS A 48 -1.46 6.89 7.54
C CYS A 48 -0.96 5.72 6.69
N CYS A 49 -0.37 5.99 5.53
CA CYS A 49 0.06 4.95 4.60
C CYS A 49 1.45 4.42 4.94
N GLN A 50 1.63 3.13 4.72
CA GLN A 50 2.92 2.47 4.75
C GLN A 50 3.49 2.46 3.33
N GLU A 51 4.77 2.78 3.24
CA GLU A 51 5.51 2.70 1.99
C GLU A 51 5.50 1.25 1.50
N GLU A 52 5.12 1.07 0.24
CA GLU A 52 5.09 -0.25 -0.38
C GLU A 52 6.51 -0.74 -0.54
N ALA A 53 6.89 -1.73 0.26
CA ALA A 53 8.10 -2.47 0.01
C ALA A 53 7.91 -3.18 -1.34
N GLN A 54 8.63 -2.70 -2.37
CA GLN A 54 8.68 -3.29 -3.69
C GLN A 54 9.42 -4.64 -3.62
N PHE A 55 8.87 -5.61 -2.90
CA PHE A 55 9.33 -7.00 -2.93
C PHE A 55 8.55 -7.79 -3.97
N GLU A 56 8.42 -7.24 -5.16
CA GLU A 56 8.42 -8.10 -6.34
C GLU A 56 9.88 -8.35 -6.71
N THR A 57 10.58 -9.12 -5.87
CA THR A 57 11.65 -9.96 -6.39
C THR A 57 10.94 -10.90 -7.35
N LYS A 58 10.86 -10.47 -8.61
CA LYS A 58 10.31 -11.20 -9.74
C LYS A 58 11.06 -12.52 -9.80
N LYS A 59 10.56 -13.52 -9.06
CA LYS A 59 11.13 -14.86 -9.08
C LYS A 59 10.83 -15.35 -10.49
N LEU A 60 11.85 -15.32 -11.34
CA LEU A 60 11.78 -15.91 -12.67
C LEU A 60 11.64 -17.42 -12.46
N TYR A 61 10.41 -17.91 -12.51
CA TYR A 61 10.13 -19.34 -12.54
C TYR A 61 10.53 -19.87 -13.92
N ALA A 62 11.21 -21.03 -13.97
CA ALA A 62 11.54 -21.66 -15.24
C ALA A 62 10.25 -21.90 -16.04
N GLY A 63 10.22 -21.43 -17.29
CA GLY A 63 9.06 -21.60 -18.16
C GLY A 63 8.79 -23.07 -18.47
N ALA A 64 7.51 -23.42 -18.64
CA ALA A 64 7.08 -24.74 -19.11
C ALA A 64 6.55 -24.65 -20.55
N ILE A 65 6.90 -25.63 -21.38
CA ILE A 65 6.37 -25.77 -22.75
C ILE A 65 5.12 -26.65 -22.66
N LEU A 66 3.99 -26.17 -23.19
CA LEU A 66 2.74 -26.93 -23.27
C LEU A 66 2.67 -27.64 -24.63
N GLU A 67 2.80 -28.97 -24.64
CA GLU A 67 2.60 -29.80 -25.83
C GLU A 67 1.16 -30.36 -25.83
N VAL A 68 0.48 -30.30 -26.98
CA VAL A 68 -0.81 -30.95 -27.21
C VAL A 68 -0.59 -32.16 -28.11
N CYS A 69 -0.86 -33.37 -27.59
CA CYS A 69 -0.86 -34.58 -28.41
C CYS A 69 -2.12 -34.60 -29.28
N GLY A 70 -1.94 -34.72 -30.60
CA GLY A 70 -3.01 -34.97 -31.58
C GLY A 70 -3.26 -36.44 -31.83
#